data_AF-A0A6S8A147-F1
#
_entry.id   AF-A0A6S8A147-F1
#
_cell.length_a   1.000
_cell.length_b   1.000
_cell.length_c   1.000
_cell.angle_alpha   90.00
_cell.angle_beta   90.00
_cell.angle_gamma   90.00
#
_symmetry.space_group_name_H-M   'P 1'
#
loop_
_entity.id
_entity.type
_entity.pdbx_description
1 polymer ?
#
loop_
_entity_poly.entity_id
_entity_poly.type
_entity_poly.pdbx_seq_one_letter_code
_entity_poly.pdbx_strand_id
1 'polypeptide(L)'
;MATALVVYSETPGTLAQENGQRKVFTWLDSKHVRYEKVEAVSDKEQRQNLTEISGVKGGYPQVFIKRGETDIEFVGQFEDLEKLIDNDGLSPDVLEKMPEIKSFSIVFKECIEA
;
A
#
# COMPACT_ATOMS: atom_id res chain seq x y z
N MET A 1 7.63 14.33 -5.33
CA MET A 1 8.07 12.92 -5.33
C MET A 1 6.99 12.12 -4.64
N ALA A 2 6.69 10.90 -5.10
CA ALA A 2 5.65 10.08 -4.47
C ALA A 2 6.22 9.28 -3.30
N THR A 3 5.39 9.01 -2.30
CA THR A 3 5.76 8.19 -1.13
C THR A 3 4.59 7.31 -0.75
N ALA A 4 4.84 6.03 -0.50
CA ALA A 4 3.80 5.12 -0.04
C ALA A 4 3.50 5.38 1.44
N LEU A 5 2.25 5.58 1.83
CA LEU A 5 1.85 5.63 3.23
C LEU A 5 1.30 4.26 3.63
N VAL A 6 1.89 3.64 4.65
CA VAL A 6 1.44 2.35 5.16
C VAL A 6 0.80 2.57 6.51
N VAL A 7 -0.52 2.46 6.56
CA VAL A 7 -1.28 2.54 7.78
C VAL A 7 -1.23 1.19 8.49
N TYR A 8 -0.72 1.19 9.71
CA TYR A 8 -0.56 0.00 10.53
C TYR A 8 -1.09 0.24 11.95
N SER A 9 -1.34 -0.85 12.67
CA SER A 9 -1.58 -0.82 14.11
C SER A 9 -0.39 -1.43 14.83
N GLU A 10 0.17 -0.74 15.82
CA GLU A 10 1.22 -1.27 16.69
C GLU A 10 0.69 -2.42 17.58
N THR A 11 -0.58 -2.34 17.97
CA THR A 11 -1.29 -3.42 18.64
C THR A 11 -2.28 -4.05 17.65
N PRO A 12 -1.86 -5.03 16.83
CA PRO A 12 -2.77 -5.70 15.91
C PRO A 12 -3.81 -6.50 16.71
N GLY A 13 -5.08 -6.39 16.33
CA GLY A 13 -6.16 -7.13 17.00
C GLY A 13 -6.18 -8.62 16.65
N THR A 14 -5.48 -9.02 15.58
CA THR A 14 -5.43 -10.41 15.08
C THR A 14 -4.06 -10.77 14.51
N LEU A 15 -3.73 -12.06 14.54
CA LEU A 15 -2.50 -12.61 13.94
C LEU A 15 -2.46 -12.39 12.41
N ALA A 16 -3.62 -12.43 11.74
CA ALA A 16 -3.71 -12.18 10.31
C ALA A 16 -3.27 -10.75 9.96
N GLN A 17 -3.73 -9.77 10.74
CA GLN A 17 -3.32 -8.38 10.62
C GLN A 17 -1.83 -8.19 10.91
N GLU A 18 -1.29 -8.81 11.96
CA GLU A 18 0.15 -8.73 12.26
C GLU A 18 1.00 -9.25 11.08
N ASN A 19 0.67 -10.43 10.59
CA ASN A 19 1.39 -11.06 9.48
C ASN A 19 1.25 -10.27 8.18
N GLY A 20 0.06 -9.75 7.89
CA GLY A 20 -0.20 -8.92 6.71
C GLY A 20 0.62 -7.62 6.75
N GLN A 21 0.64 -6.93 7.90
CA GLN A 21 1.46 -5.73 8.11
C GLN A 21 2.95 -6.04 7.87
N ARG A 22 3.46 -7.13 8.45
CA ARG A 22 4.86 -7.55 8.30
C ARG A 22 5.21 -7.82 6.84
N LYS A 23 4.37 -8.59 6.13
CA LYS A 23 4.56 -8.91 4.70
C LYS A 23 4.61 -7.66 3.83
N VAL A 24 3.69 -6.71 4.03
CA VAL A 24 3.67 -5.45 3.26
C VAL A 24 4.97 -4.67 3.43
N PHE A 25 5.48 -4.55 4.68
CA PHE A 25 6.77 -3.91 4.91
C PHE A 25 7.92 -4.65 4.21
N THR A 26 7.93 -5.99 4.27
CA THR A 26 8.94 -6.80 3.56
C THR A 26 8.90 -6.59 2.05
N TRP A 27 7.71 -6.49 1.45
CA TRP A 27 7.57 -6.25 0.00
C TRP A 27 8.06 -4.87 -0.42
N LEU A 28 7.69 -3.84 0.34
CA LEU A 28 8.12 -2.46 0.09
C LEU A 28 9.65 -2.33 0.22
N ASP A 29 10.23 -2.93 1.26
CA ASP A 29 11.67 -2.94 1.50
C ASP A 29 12.43 -3.68 0.39
N SER A 30 11.98 -4.90 0.05
CA SER A 30 12.62 -5.74 -0.99
C SER A 30 12.61 -5.10 -2.38
N LYS A 31 11.64 -4.22 -2.64
CA LYS A 31 11.50 -3.50 -3.92
C LYS A 31 12.01 -2.06 -3.85
N HIS A 32 12.68 -1.67 -2.76
CA HIS A 32 13.23 -0.33 -2.55
C HIS A 32 12.19 0.79 -2.75
N VAL A 33 10.95 0.53 -2.33
CA VAL A 33 9.88 1.53 -2.37
C VAL A 33 10.05 2.48 -1.19
N ARG A 34 10.01 3.79 -1.43
CA ARG A 34 9.93 4.76 -0.33
C ARG A 34 8.56 4.70 0.32
N TYR A 35 8.54 4.44 1.61
CA TYR A 35 7.31 4.43 2.38
C TYR A 35 7.45 5.08 3.76
N GLU A 36 6.34 5.63 4.24
CA GLU A 36 6.17 6.18 5.58
C GLU A 36 5.19 5.31 6.37
N LYS A 37 5.52 5.04 7.63
CA LYS A 37 4.67 4.27 8.53
C LYS A 37 3.73 5.21 9.27
N VAL A 38 2.43 5.00 9.11
CA VAL A 38 1.40 5.81 9.77
C VAL A 38 0.69 4.94 10.80
N GLU A 39 0.74 5.34 12.07
CA GLU A 39 0.07 4.61 13.13
C GLU A 39 -1.42 5.00 13.20
N ALA A 40 -2.31 4.03 13.04
CA ALA A 40 -3.74 4.29 12.97
C ALA A 40 -4.41 4.66 14.31
N VAL A 41 -3.74 4.38 15.44
CA VAL A 41 -4.33 4.55 16.78
C VAL A 41 -4.00 5.92 17.37
N SER A 42 -2.78 6.41 17.15
CA SER A 42 -2.30 7.66 17.75
C SER A 42 -2.89 8.92 17.12
N ASP A 43 -3.15 8.95 15.81
CA ASP A 43 -3.63 10.15 15.13
C ASP A 43 -5.07 10.01 14.60
N LYS A 44 -6.03 10.57 15.35
CA LYS A 44 -7.46 10.47 15.03
C LYS A 44 -7.83 11.23 13.76
N GLU A 45 -7.19 12.38 13.51
CA GLU A 45 -7.51 13.26 12.37
C GLU A 45 -6.97 12.66 11.07
N GLN A 46 -5.72 12.22 11.07
CA GLN A 46 -5.10 11.52 9.96
C GLN A 46 -5.82 10.20 9.66
N ARG A 47 -6.23 9.43 10.69
CA ARG A 47 -7.08 8.25 10.48
C ARG A 47 -8.40 8.61 9.82
N GLN A 48 -9.08 9.66 10.27
CA GLN A 48 -10.36 10.07 9.69
C GLN A 48 -10.19 10.45 8.22
N ASN A 49 -9.17 11.24 7.90
CA ASN A 49 -8.84 11.63 6.53
C ASN A 49 -8.54 10.41 5.63
N LEU A 50 -7.68 9.49 6.09
CA LEU A 50 -7.34 8.27 5.32
C LEU A 50 -8.51 7.28 5.22
N THR A 51 -9.40 7.26 6.21
CA THR A 51 -10.65 6.47 6.16
C THR A 51 -11.62 7.08 5.14
N GLU A 52 -11.68 8.41 5.05
CA GLU A 52 -12.51 9.10 4.06
C GLU A 52 -12.00 8.84 2.63
N ILE A 53 -10.66 8.85 2.45
CA ILE A 53 -10.01 8.55 1.16
C ILE A 53 -10.22 7.07 0.76
N SER A 54 -10.01 6.13 1.68
CA SER A 54 -10.14 4.69 1.36
C SER A 54 -11.60 4.21 1.33
N GLY A 55 -12.50 4.88 2.04
CA GLY A 55 -13.85 4.39 2.33
C GLY A 55 -13.89 3.20 3.29
N VAL A 56 -12.74 2.72 3.79
CA VAL A 56 -12.63 1.49 4.59
C VAL A 56 -12.32 1.81 6.04
N LYS A 57 -13.24 1.42 6.94
CA LYS A 57 -13.05 1.53 8.39
C LYS A 57 -12.28 0.32 8.93
N GLY A 58 -11.00 0.52 9.27
CA GLY A 58 -10.14 -0.52 9.83
C GLY A 58 -9.56 -1.46 8.77
N GLY A 59 -9.20 -2.68 9.17
CA GLY A 59 -8.60 -3.66 8.26
C GLY A 59 -7.19 -3.27 7.82
N TYR A 60 -6.27 -3.23 8.78
CA TYR A 60 -4.86 -2.94 8.52
C TYR A 60 -4.12 -4.21 8.07
N PRO A 61 -3.05 -4.09 7.25
CA PRO A 61 -2.50 -2.85 6.71
C PRO A 61 -3.36 -2.25 5.60
N GLN A 62 -3.35 -0.91 5.52
CA GLN A 62 -3.85 -0.17 4.36
C GLN A 62 -2.69 0.59 3.73
N VAL A 63 -2.62 0.63 2.40
CA VAL A 63 -1.54 1.31 1.68
C VAL A 63 -2.12 2.41 0.80
N PHE A 64 -1.45 3.55 0.81
CA PHE A 64 -1.76 4.72 0.00
C PHE A 64 -0.51 5.19 -0.73
N ILE A 65 -0.68 5.96 -1.80
CA ILE A 65 0.40 6.69 -2.46
C ILE A 65 0.12 8.18 -2.28
N LYS A 66 1.07 8.89 -1.68
CA LYS A 66 1.03 10.34 -1.51
C LYS A 66 1.91 11.00 -2.57
N ARG A 67 1.33 11.83 -3.44
CA ARG A 67 2.03 12.61 -4.47
C ARG A 67 2.02 14.10 -4.13
N GLY A 68 2.95 14.54 -3.27
CA GLY A 68 2.95 15.91 -2.75
C GLY A 68 2.12 16.05 -1.47
N GLU A 69 1.55 17.23 -1.19
CA GLU A 69 0.87 17.47 0.10
C GLU A 69 -0.60 17.04 0.11
N THR A 70 -1.31 17.17 -1.02
CA THR A 70 -2.77 17.00 -1.08
C THR A 70 -3.24 15.81 -1.91
N ASP A 71 -2.39 15.25 -2.77
CA ASP A 71 -2.75 14.08 -3.58
C ASP A 71 -2.41 12.81 -2.79
N ILE A 72 -3.44 12.11 -2.31
CA ILE A 72 -3.30 10.82 -1.63
C ILE A 72 -4.29 9.86 -2.28
N GLU A 73 -3.77 8.79 -2.85
CA GLU A 73 -4.54 7.75 -3.53
C GLU A 73 -4.52 6.47 -2.70
N PHE A 74 -5.69 5.87 -2.47
CA PHE A 74 -5.78 4.56 -1.84
C PHE A 74 -5.41 3.47 -2.83
N VAL A 75 -4.43 2.64 -2.48
CA VAL A 75 -3.98 1.51 -3.30
C VAL A 75 -4.80 0.27 -2.98
N GLY A 76 -4.99 -0.02 -1.69
CA GLY A 76 -5.69 -1.23 -1.24
C GLY A 76 -5.28 -1.71 0.14
N GLN A 77 -5.86 -2.83 0.54
CA GLN A 77 -5.52 -3.57 1.76
C GLN A 77 -4.55 -4.71 1.44
N PHE A 78 -4.11 -5.45 2.46
CA PHE A 78 -3.21 -6.59 2.30
C PHE A 78 -3.52 -7.50 1.11
N GLU A 79 -4.78 -7.93 0.96
CA GLU A 79 -5.19 -8.85 -0.12
C GLU A 79 -5.04 -8.23 -1.52
N ASP A 80 -5.23 -6.93 -1.65
CA ASP A 80 -5.02 -6.21 -2.91
C ASP A 80 -3.53 -6.14 -3.24
N LEU A 81 -2.68 -5.85 -2.24
CA LEU A 81 -1.24 -5.84 -2.43
C LEU A 81 -0.71 -7.24 -2.78
N GLU A 82 -1.27 -8.31 -2.20
CA GLU A 82 -0.88 -9.68 -2.52
C GLU A 82 -1.16 -9.99 -4.01
N LYS A 83 -2.32 -9.57 -4.54
CA LYS A 83 -2.64 -9.69 -5.97
C LYS A 83 -1.67 -8.88 -6.84
N LEU A 84 -1.32 -7.66 -6.44
CA LEU A 84 -0.37 -6.83 -7.17
C LEU A 84 1.03 -7.48 -7.24
N ILE A 85 1.45 -8.13 -6.16
CA ILE A 85 2.73 -8.86 -6.10
C ILE A 85 2.68 -10.11 -6.97
N ASP A 86 1.57 -10.86 -6.95
CA ASP A 86 1.38 -12.04 -7.82
C ASP A 86 1.46 -11.64 -9.31
N ASN A 87 0.82 -10.53 -9.66
CA ASN A 87 0.87 -9.96 -11.01
C ASN A 87 2.27 -9.48 -11.44
N ASP A 88 3.19 -9.27 -10.50
CA ASP A 88 4.56 -8.85 -10.81
C ASP A 88 5.37 -9.95 -11.51
N GLY A 89 4.93 -11.21 -11.38
CA GLY A 89 5.50 -12.35 -12.10
C GLY A 89 4.98 -12.51 -13.54
N LEU A 90 4.02 -11.69 -13.97
CA LEU A 90 3.47 -11.76 -15.33
C LEU A 90 4.45 -11.18 -16.35
N SER A 91 4.54 -11.82 -17.51
CA SER A 91 5.35 -11.34 -18.62
C SER A 91 4.86 -9.96 -19.10
N PRO A 92 5.78 -9.08 -19.55
CA PRO A 92 5.42 -7.74 -20.04
C PRO A 92 4.39 -7.77 -21.18
N ASP A 93 4.46 -8.75 -22.08
CA ASP A 93 3.47 -8.93 -23.18
C ASP A 93 2.03 -9.15 -22.67
N VAL A 94 1.86 -9.79 -21.50
CA VAL A 94 0.55 -10.01 -20.87
C VAL A 94 0.03 -8.71 -20.26
N LEU A 95 0.91 -7.96 -19.58
CA LEU A 95 0.57 -6.68 -18.98
C LEU A 95 0.23 -5.62 -20.05
N GLU A 96 0.89 -5.65 -21.22
CA GLU A 96 0.58 -4.78 -22.35
C GLU A 96 -0.77 -5.10 -22.99
N LYS A 97 -1.17 -6.38 -23.03
CA LYS A 97 -2.44 -6.82 -23.60
C LYS A 97 -3.62 -6.66 -22.65
N MET A 98 -3.37 -6.52 -21.35
CA MET A 98 -4.38 -6.40 -20.31
C MET A 98 -4.06 -5.20 -19.40
N PRO A 99 -4.27 -3.95 -19.86
CA PRO A 99 -3.92 -2.75 -19.12
C PRO A 99 -4.72 -2.55 -17.83
N GLU A 100 -5.79 -3.33 -17.62
CA GLU A 100 -6.54 -3.38 -16.37
C GLU A 100 -5.78 -4.10 -15.24
N ILE A 101 -4.83 -4.97 -15.57
CA ILE A 101 -4.02 -5.70 -14.59
C ILE A 101 -2.86 -4.80 -14.15
N LYS A 102 -2.96 -4.30 -12.92
CA LYS A 102 -1.87 -3.56 -12.28
C LYS A 102 -0.96 -4.53 -11.55
N SER A 103 0.35 -4.36 -11.69
CA SER A 103 1.36 -5.04 -10.88
C SER A 103 1.94 -4.09 -9.84
N PHE A 104 2.56 -4.66 -8.80
CA PHE A 104 3.16 -3.89 -7.73
C PHE A 104 4.21 -2.91 -8.26
N SER A 105 5.09 -3.35 -9.16
CA SER A 105 6.14 -2.50 -9.71
C SER A 105 5.59 -1.35 -10.57
N ILE A 106 4.42 -1.52 -11.21
CA ILE A 106 3.75 -0.44 -11.95
C ILE A 106 3.12 0.57 -10.98
N VAL A 107 2.40 0.09 -9.97
CA VAL A 107 1.70 0.95 -8.99
C VAL A 107 2.68 1.78 -8.18
N PHE A 108 3.78 1.17 -7.72
CA PHE A 108 4.78 1.84 -6.88
C PHE A 108 5.94 2.44 -7.67
N LYS A 109 5.89 2.45 -9.02
CA LYS A 109 6.97 2.96 -9.87
C LYS A 109 7.41 4.38 -9.48
N GLU A 110 6.45 5.22 -9.10
CA GLU A 110 6.70 6.61 -8.70
C GLU A 110 7.33 6.75 -7.31
N CYS A 111 7.22 5.71 -6.47
CA CYS A 111 7.73 5.67 -5.10
C CYS A 111 9.12 5.04 -5.02
N ILE A 112 9.59 4.35 -6.06
CA ILE A 112 10.93 3.77 -6.14
C ILE A 112 11.92 4.87 -6.49
N GLU A 113 13.02 4.98 -5.74
CA GLU A 113 14.16 5.82 -6.15
C GLU A 113 14.90 5.14 -7.30
N ALA A 114 14.92 5.81 -8.45
CA ALA A 114 15.79 5.46 -9.57
C ALA A 114 17.24 5.87 -9.27
#